data_AF-A0A813GE08-F1
#
_entry.id   AF-A0A813GE08-F1
#
_cell.length_a   1.000
_cell.length_b   1.000
_cell.length_c   1.000
_cell.angle_alpha   90.00
_cell.angle_beta   90.00
_cell.angle_gamma   90.00
#
_symmetry.space_group_name_H-M   'P 1'
#
loop_
_entity.id
_entity.type
_entity.pdbx_description
1 polymer ?
#
loop_
_entity_poly.entity_id
_entity_poly.type
_entity_poly.pdbx_seq_one_letter_code
_entity_poly.pdbx_strand_id
1 'polypeptide(L)'
;MLSYTWSKALNVMTARAFHSRWGSEQRAVAVALHPGIVATNLLTHTGIATPGQPTVPPYEALFMGPLFSFSHKDMGQGASTTLYAMLTSDVTAGHTYFQNNAPQLPSHLVLQEGVAEEAFRLSEELISGWL
;
A
#
# COMPACT_ATOMS: atom_id res chain seq x y z
N MET A 1 -12.77 2.59 -7.96
CA MET A 1 -12.06 1.34 -7.57
C MET A 1 -10.82 1.09 -8.42
N LEU A 2 -10.92 0.96 -9.74
CA LEU A 2 -9.74 0.69 -10.60
C LEU A 2 -8.62 1.74 -10.48
N SER A 3 -8.97 3.04 -10.47
CA SER A 3 -8.01 4.14 -10.28
C SER A 3 -7.33 4.10 -8.91
N TYR A 4 -8.06 3.74 -7.85
CA TYR A 4 -7.51 3.56 -6.51
C TYR A 4 -6.55 2.36 -6.47
N THR A 5 -6.91 1.23 -7.08
CA THR A 5 -6.02 0.06 -7.17
C THR A 5 -4.72 0.41 -7.88
N TRP A 6 -4.80 1.11 -9.02
CA TRP A 6 -3.61 1.56 -9.74
C TRP A 6 -2.78 2.56 -8.96
N SER A 7 -3.38 3.50 -8.23
CA SER A 7 -2.60 4.43 -7.39
C SER A 7 -1.87 3.71 -6.25
N LYS A 8 -2.45 2.66 -5.66
CA LYS A 8 -1.75 1.82 -4.67
C LYS A 8 -0.68 0.93 -5.29
N ALA A 9 -0.88 0.43 -6.52
CA ALA A 9 0.16 -0.27 -7.27
C ALA A 9 1.35 0.66 -7.58
N LEU A 10 1.08 1.91 -7.98
CA LEU A 10 2.10 2.92 -8.22
C LEU A 10 2.92 3.21 -6.95
N ASN A 11 2.32 3.27 -5.77
CA ASN A 11 3.08 3.41 -4.52
C ASN A 11 4.14 2.31 -4.34
N VAL A 12 3.81 1.05 -4.69
CA VAL A 12 4.76 -0.07 -4.61
C VAL A 12 5.85 0.08 -5.67
N MET A 13 5.49 0.42 -6.91
CA MET A 13 6.44 0.68 -7.99
C MET A 13 7.41 1.81 -7.64
N THR A 14 6.91 2.92 -7.09
CA THR A 14 7.72 4.06 -6.64
C THR A 14 8.68 3.68 -5.53
N ALA A 15 8.23 2.91 -4.53
CA ALA A 15 9.11 2.41 -3.48
C ALA A 15 10.24 1.54 -4.05
N ARG A 16 9.95 0.66 -5.02
CA ARG A 16 10.96 -0.15 -5.71
C ARG A 16 11.95 0.71 -6.51
N ALA A 17 11.45 1.70 -7.24
CA ALA A 17 12.28 2.62 -8.03
C ALA A 17 13.24 3.44 -7.15
N PHE A 18 12.75 3.92 -6.00
CA PHE A 18 13.59 4.56 -4.99
C PHE A 18 14.57 3.59 -4.34
N HIS A 19 14.14 2.36 -4.05
CA HIS A 19 15.00 1.35 -3.48
C HIS A 19 16.19 1.02 -4.39
N SER A 20 15.96 0.86 -5.69
CA SER A 20 17.01 0.63 -6.69
C SER A 20 18.05 1.78 -6.71
N ARG A 21 17.59 3.02 -6.59
CA ARG A 21 18.43 4.24 -6.63
C ARG A 21 19.19 4.49 -5.32
N TRP A 22 18.52 4.38 -4.18
CA TRP A 22 19.10 4.75 -2.88
C TRP A 22 19.72 3.57 -2.14
N GLY A 23 19.22 2.36 -2.38
CA GLY A 23 19.71 1.14 -1.75
C GLY A 23 21.11 0.76 -2.25
N SER A 24 21.41 1.01 -3.53
CA SER A 24 22.75 0.82 -4.10
C SER A 24 23.80 1.74 -3.46
N GLU A 25 23.40 2.94 -3.02
CA GLU A 25 24.27 3.91 -2.34
C GLU A 25 24.24 3.79 -0.82
N GLN A 26 23.49 2.82 -0.25
CA GLN A 26 23.23 2.67 1.20
C GLN A 26 22.74 3.95 1.89
N ARG A 27 22.13 4.89 1.15
CA ARG A 27 21.69 6.19 1.70
C ARG A 27 20.36 6.12 2.42
N ALA A 28 19.45 5.30 1.90
CA ALA A 28 18.12 5.11 2.45
C ALA A 28 17.53 3.79 1.92
N VAL A 29 16.61 3.22 2.70
CA VAL A 29 15.83 2.06 2.27
C VAL A 29 14.39 2.51 2.03
N ALA A 30 13.93 2.37 0.78
CA ALA A 30 12.53 2.60 0.43
C ALA A 30 11.76 1.27 0.45
N VAL A 31 10.61 1.28 1.10
CA VAL A 31 9.71 0.13 1.22
C VAL A 31 8.26 0.59 1.06
N ALA A 32 7.41 -0.30 0.59
CA ALA A 32 5.96 -0.15 0.60
C ALA A 32 5.36 -1.11 1.64
N LEU A 33 4.13 -0.81 2.08
CA LEU A 33 3.42 -1.67 3.01
C LEU A 33 1.91 -1.60 2.83
N HIS A 34 1.22 -2.60 3.34
CA HIS A 34 -0.23 -2.63 3.45
C HIS A 34 -0.66 -2.77 4.91
N PRO A 35 -1.39 -1.79 5.49
CA PRO A 35 -1.76 -1.82 6.91
C PRO A 35 -2.79 -2.93 7.21
N GLY A 36 -3.47 -3.44 6.18
CA GLY A 36 -4.61 -4.35 6.30
C GLY A 36 -5.90 -3.59 6.04
N ILE A 37 -7.02 -4.23 6.37
CA ILE A 37 -8.33 -3.60 6.29
C ILE A 37 -8.56 -2.88 7.61
N VAL A 38 -8.37 -1.56 7.63
CA VAL A 38 -8.51 -0.72 8.83
C VAL A 38 -9.73 0.19 8.65
N ALA A 39 -10.62 0.18 9.64
CA ALA A 39 -11.77 1.07 9.66
C ALA A 39 -11.31 2.54 9.82
N THR A 40 -11.28 3.26 8.70
CA THR A 40 -10.93 4.69 8.63
C THR A 40 -12.02 5.43 7.85
N ASN A 41 -11.97 6.77 7.86
CA ASN A 41 -12.89 7.59 7.06
C ASN A 41 -12.58 7.59 5.55
N LEU A 42 -11.54 6.89 5.08
CA LEU A 42 -11.16 6.82 3.66
C LEU A 42 -12.30 6.31 2.76
N LEU A 43 -13.17 5.50 3.35
CA LEU A 43 -14.22 4.79 2.64
C LEU A 43 -15.59 5.49 2.74
N THR A 44 -15.71 6.51 3.59
CA THR A 44 -16.96 7.21 3.93
C THR A 44 -17.76 7.74 2.74
N HIS A 45 -17.08 8.11 1.64
CA HIS A 45 -17.74 8.61 0.42
C HIS A 45 -17.57 7.68 -0.79
N THR A 46 -16.99 6.50 -0.59
CA THR A 46 -16.73 5.52 -1.66
C THR A 46 -17.87 4.50 -1.83
N GLY A 47 -18.96 4.66 -1.09
CA GLY A 47 -19.95 3.62 -0.84
C GLY A 47 -19.52 2.72 0.31
N ILE A 48 -18.25 2.27 0.32
CA ILE A 48 -17.74 1.25 1.25
C ILE A 48 -17.89 1.67 2.73
N ALA A 49 -18.63 0.87 3.50
CA ALA A 49 -19.06 1.19 4.85
C ALA A 49 -17.92 1.65 5.79
N THR A 50 -18.14 2.79 6.43
CA THR A 50 -17.50 3.11 7.72
C THR A 50 -18.43 2.57 8.82
N PRO A 51 -17.94 1.84 9.85
CA PRO A 51 -18.79 1.40 10.95
C PRO A 51 -19.56 2.60 11.56
N GLY A 52 -20.89 2.56 11.55
CA GLY A 52 -21.75 3.62 12.09
C GLY A 52 -22.47 4.55 11.09
N GLN A 53 -22.40 4.30 9.77
CA GLN A 53 -23.17 5.05 8.76
C GLN A 53 -24.43 4.29 8.28
N PRO A 54 -25.57 4.96 7.99
CA PRO A 54 -26.89 4.31 7.91
C PRO A 54 -27.22 3.61 6.58
N THR A 55 -26.34 3.58 5.58
CA THR A 55 -26.68 3.00 4.27
C THR A 55 -25.49 2.25 3.70
N VAL A 56 -25.51 0.92 3.80
CA VAL A 56 -24.50 0.03 3.23
C VAL A 56 -25.11 -0.71 2.02
N PRO A 57 -24.72 -0.40 0.78
CA PRO A 57 -25.00 -1.23 -0.39
C PRO A 57 -24.68 -2.73 -0.18
N PRO A 58 -25.44 -3.65 -0.79
CA PRO A 58 -25.38 -5.09 -0.49
C PRO A 58 -24.03 -5.77 -0.79
N TYR A 59 -23.24 -5.25 -1.73
CA TYR A 59 -21.91 -5.80 -2.03
C TYR A 59 -20.83 -5.38 -1.01
N GLU A 60 -21.12 -4.40 -0.15
CA GLU A 60 -20.17 -3.82 0.80
C GLU A 60 -20.25 -4.46 2.18
N ALA A 61 -21.44 -4.97 2.54
CA ALA A 61 -21.61 -5.94 3.62
C ALA A 61 -20.83 -7.24 3.38
N LEU A 62 -20.49 -7.55 2.11
CA LEU A 62 -19.68 -8.71 1.77
C LEU A 62 -18.19 -8.54 2.09
N PHE A 63 -17.67 -7.32 2.30
CA PHE A 63 -16.25 -7.15 2.68
C PHE A 63 -16.10 -6.51 4.05
N MET A 64 -17.02 -5.62 4.42
CA MET A 64 -17.02 -4.90 5.70
C MET A 64 -18.08 -5.42 6.68
N GLY A 65 -18.83 -6.47 6.34
CA GLY A 65 -19.84 -7.06 7.22
C GLY A 65 -19.27 -8.07 8.22
N PRO A 66 -20.13 -8.58 9.12
CA PRO A 66 -19.72 -9.48 10.20
C PRO A 66 -19.02 -10.76 9.71
N LEU A 67 -19.36 -11.23 8.51
CA LEU A 67 -18.75 -12.41 7.90
C LEU A 67 -17.25 -12.24 7.62
N PHE A 68 -16.75 -11.01 7.46
CA PHE A 68 -15.34 -10.71 7.18
C PHE A 68 -14.69 -9.85 8.27
N SER A 69 -15.40 -9.63 9.39
CA SER A 69 -14.91 -8.86 10.54
C SER A 69 -13.61 -9.41 11.12
N PHE A 70 -13.39 -10.72 11.03
CA PHE A 70 -12.14 -11.36 11.46
C PHE A 70 -10.91 -10.92 10.63
N SER A 71 -11.12 -10.39 9.43
CA SER A 71 -10.06 -9.85 8.57
C SER A 71 -9.83 -8.34 8.78
N HIS A 72 -10.65 -7.70 9.61
CA HIS A 72 -10.51 -6.28 9.93
C HIS A 72 -9.50 -6.11 11.05
N LYS A 73 -8.80 -4.98 10.97
CA LYS A 73 -7.84 -4.55 11.96
C LYS A 73 -8.32 -3.28 12.64
N ASP A 74 -8.02 -3.18 13.93
CA ASP A 74 -8.09 -1.90 14.61
C ASP A 74 -6.97 -0.95 14.13
N MET A 75 -7.04 0.32 14.55
CA MET A 75 -6.04 1.34 14.16
C MET A 75 -4.63 1.00 14.63
N GLY A 76 -4.47 0.39 15.81
CA GLY A 76 -3.17 0.00 16.36
C GLY A 76 -2.55 -1.15 15.56
N GLN A 77 -3.33 -2.17 15.24
CA GLN A 77 -2.94 -3.28 14.36
C GLN A 77 -2.59 -2.78 12.96
N GLY A 78 -3.33 -1.81 12.42
CA GLY A 78 -3.02 -1.15 11.15
C GLY A 78 -1.70 -0.39 11.18
N ALA A 79 -1.48 0.43 12.22
CA ALA A 79 -0.26 1.21 12.41
C ALA A 79 0.97 0.33 12.69
N SER A 80 0.78 -0.86 13.28
CA SER A 80 1.87 -1.74 13.65
C SER A 80 2.76 -2.14 12.48
N THR A 81 2.21 -2.29 11.27
CA THR A 81 3.02 -2.65 10.08
C THR A 81 3.89 -1.49 9.60
N THR A 82 3.41 -0.26 9.75
CA THR A 82 4.23 0.94 9.52
C THR A 82 5.38 1.01 10.52
N LEU A 83 5.08 0.86 11.81
CA LEU A 83 6.11 0.87 12.86
C LEU A 83 7.11 -0.26 12.68
N TYR A 84 6.64 -1.46 12.34
CA TYR A 84 7.50 -2.61 12.05
C TYR A 84 8.47 -2.30 10.91
N ALA A 85 7.98 -1.79 9.78
CA ALA A 85 8.81 -1.45 8.62
C ALA A 85 9.80 -0.30 8.89
N MET A 86 9.53 0.56 9.87
CA MET A 86 10.44 1.64 10.27
C MET A 86 11.49 1.22 11.29
N LEU A 87 11.16 0.27 12.18
CA LEU A 87 11.96 -0.05 13.36
C LEU A 87 12.72 -1.38 13.23
N THR A 88 12.29 -2.27 12.33
CA THR A 88 12.95 -3.56 12.18
C THR A 88 14.30 -3.44 11.50
N SER A 89 15.28 -4.20 11.98
CA SER A 89 16.55 -4.43 11.30
C SER A 89 16.40 -5.29 10.03
N ASP A 90 15.24 -5.93 9.85
CA ASP A 90 14.97 -6.88 8.76
C ASP A 90 14.64 -6.19 7.42
N VAL A 91 14.58 -4.86 7.41
CA VAL A 91 14.41 -4.04 6.20
C VAL A 91 15.75 -4.03 5.44
N THR A 92 16.01 -5.18 4.81
CA THR A 92 17.16 -5.40 3.94
C THR A 92 16.80 -5.07 2.50
N ALA A 93 17.81 -4.95 1.63
CA ALA A 93 17.63 -4.59 0.22
C ALA A 93 16.73 -5.55 -0.59
N GLY A 94 16.43 -6.74 -0.06
CA GLY A 94 15.56 -7.72 -0.73
C GLY A 94 14.07 -7.58 -0.45
N HIS A 95 13.67 -6.85 0.60
CA HIS A 95 12.27 -6.80 1.05
C HIS A 95 11.69 -5.40 0.91
N THR A 96 11.00 -5.16 -0.20
CA THR A 96 10.42 -3.84 -0.55
C THR A 96 8.91 -3.75 -0.26
N TYR A 97 8.29 -4.80 0.27
CA TYR A 97 6.86 -4.83 0.58
C TYR A 97 6.56 -5.57 1.88
N PHE A 98 5.76 -4.96 2.76
CA PHE A 98 5.41 -5.49 4.07
C PHE A 98 3.89 -5.55 4.29
N GLN A 99 3.45 -6.60 4.97
CA GLN A 99 2.07 -6.74 5.43
C GLN A 99 2.05 -7.62 6.68
N ASN A 100 1.21 -7.26 7.66
CA ASN A 100 1.11 -8.01 8.92
C ASN A 100 2.47 -8.17 9.64
N ASN A 101 3.27 -7.11 9.66
CA ASN A 101 4.58 -7.05 10.34
C ASN A 101 5.56 -8.11 9.80
N ALA A 102 5.45 -8.46 8.52
CA ALA A 102 6.32 -9.42 7.86
C ALA A 102 6.57 -9.01 6.39
N PRO A 103 7.73 -9.37 5.81
CA PRO A 103 7.96 -9.27 4.38
C PRO A 103 6.93 -10.09 3.61
N GLN A 104 6.43 -9.54 2.51
CA GLN A 104 5.49 -10.21 1.60
C GLN A 104 5.83 -9.87 0.15
N LEU A 105 5.37 -10.72 -0.78
CA LEU A 105 5.45 -10.43 -2.20
C LEU A 105 4.23 -9.59 -2.63
N PRO A 106 4.45 -8.47 -3.31
CA PRO A 106 3.33 -7.75 -3.93
C PRO A 106 2.85 -8.49 -5.19
N SER A 107 1.82 -7.96 -5.84
CA SER A 107 1.29 -8.53 -7.08
C SER A 107 2.38 -8.73 -8.15
N HIS A 108 2.32 -9.83 -8.90
CA HIS A 108 3.23 -10.13 -10.02
C HIS A 108 3.32 -8.98 -11.04
N LEU A 109 2.22 -8.24 -11.22
CA LEU A 109 2.16 -7.08 -12.12
C LEU A 109 3.15 -5.99 -11.74
N VAL A 110 3.27 -5.69 -10.44
CA VAL A 110 4.23 -4.68 -9.96
C VAL A 110 5.64 -5.22 -9.86
N LEU A 111 5.84 -6.54 -10.03
CA LEU A 111 7.14 -7.23 -9.98
C LEU A 111 7.80 -7.34 -11.35
N GLN A 112 7.06 -7.12 -12.44
CA GLN A 112 7.58 -7.16 -13.81
C GLN A 112 8.81 -6.25 -13.96
N GLU A 113 9.79 -6.75 -14.70
CA GLU A 113 11.05 -6.05 -14.94
C GLU A 113 10.81 -4.74 -15.70
N GLY A 114 11.47 -3.66 -15.27
CA GLY A 114 11.37 -2.33 -15.89
C GLY A 114 10.06 -1.57 -15.63
N VAL A 115 9.00 -2.22 -15.13
CA VAL A 115 7.70 -1.56 -14.89
C VAL A 115 7.80 -0.48 -13.81
N ALA A 116 8.59 -0.71 -12.76
CA ALA A 116 8.78 0.27 -11.71
C ALA A 116 9.56 1.50 -12.20
N GLU A 117 10.60 1.26 -13.00
CA GLU A 117 11.45 2.29 -13.60
C GLU A 117 10.69 3.14 -14.60
N GLU A 118 9.87 2.52 -15.46
CA GLU A 118 9.05 3.22 -16.44
C GLU A 118 7.92 4.01 -15.78
N ALA A 119 7.25 3.44 -14.77
CA ALA A 119 6.24 4.16 -13.99
C ALA A 119 6.86 5.40 -13.30
N PHE A 120 8.09 5.28 -12.79
CA PHE A 120 8.80 6.40 -12.19
C PHE A 120 9.15 7.48 -13.23
N ARG A 121 9.72 7.09 -14.38
CA ARG A 121 10.05 8.01 -15.49
C ARG A 121 8.83 8.79 -15.97
N LEU A 122 7.70 8.10 -16.19
CA LEU A 122 6.44 8.73 -16.57
C LEU A 122 5.90 9.65 -15.48
N SER A 123 6.08 9.28 -14.20
CA SER A 123 5.69 10.15 -13.08
C SER A 123 6.55 11.43 -13.04
N GLU A 124 7.86 11.34 -13.28
CA GLU A 124 8.75 12.50 -13.40
C GLU A 124 8.34 13.41 -14.57
N GLU A 125 8.04 12.84 -15.73
CA GLU A 125 7.55 13.58 -16.89
C GLU A 125 6.25 14.32 -16.57
N LEU A 126 5.30 13.64 -15.93
CA LEU A 126 4.04 14.24 -15.52
C LEU A 126 4.21 15.41 -14.56
N ILE A 127 5.04 15.27 -13.51
CA ILE A 127 5.22 16.35 -12.52
C ILE A 127 6.12 17.48 -13.04
N SER A 128 7.01 17.20 -14.01
CA SER A 128 7.88 18.23 -14.59
C SER A 128 7.10 19.32 -15.33
N GLY A 129 5.90 19.00 -15.83
CA GLY A 129 4.98 19.99 -16.38
C GLY A 129 4.24 20.85 -15.34
N TRP A 130 4.39 20.56 -14.03
CA TRP A 130 3.70 21.23 -12.93
C TRP A 130 4.64 22.07 -12.03
N LEU A 131 5.95 21.86 -12.16
CA LEU A 131 7.00 22.57 -11.43
C LEU A 131 7.64 23.64 -12.33
#